data_AF-A0A0F9QRV7-F1
#
_entry.id   AF-A0A0F9QRV7-F1
#
_cell.length_a   1.000
_cell.length_b   1.000
_cell.length_c   1.000
_cell.angle_alpha   90.00
_cell.angle_beta   90.00
_cell.angle_gamma   90.00
#
_symmetry.space_group_name_H-M   'P 1'
#
loop_
_entity.id
_entity.type
_entity.pdbx_description
1 polymer ?
#
loop_
_entity_poly.entity_id
_entity_poly.type
_entity_poly.pdbx_seq_one_letter_code
_entity_poly.pdbx_strand_id
1 'polypeptide(L)'
;KAGEDFASDYYYLSFKKEDLSYDFKNLDMIKNLLKFIREDNNYRIKIRDLGRTVEEFETRMIQNATFLCVDPPLCELGKTEGKIEKVFFGQYLVNPINNYDKKSSLLELYKIFYDSKCLEMKVLCLKEDTVPILYEKLKTDLRTIEQKIIKKRSLFIFQENLFSYTLIKFLIDFATEHEIVIVGGLEHITLEKFKEFIENLPSNLKERYQENKSFSKLLRENTLRNNDWINQVIIINAAKKFSFQIKNVPFHTYNITENIPIIQYPCYSIYNTIMGKIVIFICKDFLVNYPVIDKWMDKHEVKYAIIPSNTNLVNPFIRKFGEIINFKKNNEKHFFFVNIAEFSGSGMFRYKNRTDYEPGTTTFFSRKQEGILPIEL
;
A
#
# COMPACT_ATOMS: atom_id res chain seq x y z
N LYS A 1 -6.14 -17.01 -22.53
CA LYS A 1 -6.88 -18.23 -22.08
C LYS A 1 -6.10 -19.08 -21.07
N ALA A 2 -4.76 -19.08 -21.03
CA ALA A 2 -3.97 -19.83 -20.04
C ALA A 2 -3.88 -19.22 -18.61
N GLY A 3 -4.75 -18.27 -18.25
CA GLY A 3 -4.70 -17.53 -16.98
C GLY A 3 -5.89 -17.76 -16.05
N GLU A 4 -6.98 -18.35 -16.55
CA GLU A 4 -8.19 -18.59 -15.76
C GLU A 4 -8.08 -19.88 -14.92
N ASP A 5 -7.51 -20.96 -15.48
CA ASP A 5 -7.36 -22.25 -14.78
C ASP A 5 -6.32 -22.22 -13.65
N PHE A 6 -5.27 -21.42 -13.81
CA PHE A 6 -4.17 -21.32 -12.83
C PHE A 6 -4.63 -20.78 -11.47
N ALA A 7 -5.64 -19.94 -11.51
CA ALA A 7 -6.16 -19.19 -10.38
C ALA A 7 -7.20 -20.00 -9.59
N SER A 8 -8.00 -20.83 -10.27
CA SER A 8 -8.99 -21.73 -9.66
C SER A 8 -8.33 -22.92 -8.98
N ASP A 9 -7.23 -23.46 -9.54
CA ASP A 9 -6.53 -24.63 -8.97
C ASP A 9 -5.91 -24.33 -7.59
N TYR A 10 -5.41 -23.10 -7.39
CA TYR A 10 -4.92 -22.64 -6.07
C TYR A 10 -6.03 -22.54 -5.01
N TYR A 11 -7.24 -22.19 -5.43
CA TYR A 11 -8.40 -22.09 -4.54
C TYR A 11 -9.09 -23.45 -4.35
N TYR A 12 -8.92 -24.41 -5.25
CA TYR A 12 -9.43 -25.78 -5.07
C TYR A 12 -8.60 -26.60 -4.08
N LEU A 13 -7.36 -26.18 -3.80
CA LEU A 13 -6.62 -26.59 -2.60
C LEU A 13 -7.12 -25.89 -1.32
N SER A 14 -8.27 -25.19 -1.36
CA SER A 14 -8.98 -24.83 -0.13
C SER A 14 -9.44 -26.11 0.56
N PHE A 15 -8.64 -26.46 1.56
CA PHE A 15 -8.96 -27.23 2.74
C PHE A 15 -10.46 -27.35 2.96
N LYS A 16 -10.94 -28.59 3.01
CA LYS A 16 -12.28 -28.89 3.51
C LYS A 16 -12.44 -28.14 4.84
N LYS A 17 -13.59 -27.49 4.97
CA LYS A 17 -13.99 -26.58 6.06
C LYS A 17 -13.88 -27.17 7.48
N GLU A 18 -13.54 -28.45 7.58
CA GLU A 18 -13.59 -29.28 8.78
C GLU A 18 -12.23 -29.40 9.50
N ASP A 19 -11.11 -28.96 8.90
CA ASP A 19 -9.76 -29.18 9.46
C ASP A 19 -9.07 -27.95 10.09
N LEU A 20 -9.74 -26.80 10.23
CA LEU A 20 -9.13 -25.57 10.75
C LEU A 20 -9.40 -25.37 12.25
N SER A 21 -8.89 -26.28 13.08
CA SER A 21 -8.62 -25.98 14.49
C SER A 21 -7.20 -25.39 14.61
N TYR A 22 -7.13 -24.13 15.03
CA TYR A 22 -5.94 -23.29 15.11
C TYR A 22 -4.83 -23.86 16.03
N ASP A 23 -3.60 -23.45 15.74
CA ASP A 23 -2.34 -23.57 16.51
C ASP A 23 -1.36 -24.71 16.14
N PHE A 24 -0.09 -24.35 15.98
CA PHE A 24 1.10 -25.16 15.60
C PHE A 24 1.11 -25.97 14.28
N LYS A 25 -0.02 -26.45 13.75
CA LYS A 25 -0.08 -27.23 12.48
C LYS A 25 0.32 -26.45 11.21
N ASN A 26 0.27 -25.11 11.25
CA ASN A 26 0.51 -24.27 10.07
C ASN A 26 1.97 -24.21 9.60
N LEU A 27 2.96 -24.34 10.50
CA LEU A 27 4.36 -24.38 10.09
C LEU A 27 4.71 -25.72 9.43
N ASP A 28 4.17 -26.83 9.93
CA ASP A 28 4.35 -28.15 9.28
C ASP A 28 3.55 -28.25 7.99
N MET A 29 2.37 -27.63 7.91
CA MET A 29 1.63 -27.53 6.66
C MET A 29 2.37 -26.67 5.62
N ILE A 30 2.95 -25.53 6.01
CA ILE A 30 3.81 -24.72 5.13
C ILE A 30 5.07 -25.51 4.74
N LYS A 31 5.73 -26.22 5.67
CA LYS A 31 6.88 -27.08 5.37
C LYS A 31 6.52 -28.25 4.46
N ASN A 32 5.34 -28.86 4.64
CA ASN A 32 4.84 -29.95 3.81
C ASN A 32 4.43 -29.44 2.43
N LEU A 33 3.83 -28.26 2.35
CA LEU A 33 3.57 -27.57 1.09
C LEU A 33 4.90 -27.28 0.38
N LEU A 34 5.90 -26.73 1.07
CA LEU A 34 7.25 -26.50 0.54
C LEU A 34 7.95 -27.81 0.11
N LYS A 35 7.74 -28.91 0.84
CA LYS A 35 8.25 -30.25 0.50
C LYS A 35 7.57 -30.82 -0.74
N PHE A 36 6.25 -30.73 -0.83
CA PHE A 36 5.46 -31.13 -2.00
C PHE A 36 5.80 -30.27 -3.24
N ILE A 37 6.01 -28.97 -3.06
CA ILE A 37 6.44 -28.03 -4.11
C ILE A 37 7.86 -28.32 -4.61
N ARG A 38 8.75 -28.86 -3.78
CA ARG A 38 10.10 -29.30 -4.23
C ARG A 38 10.01 -30.48 -5.20
N GLU A 39 8.94 -31.27 -5.15
CA GLU A 39 8.75 -32.50 -5.93
C GLU A 39 7.98 -32.25 -7.25
N ASP A 40 7.19 -31.17 -7.36
CA ASP A 40 6.47 -30.77 -8.58
C ASP A 40 7.06 -29.51 -9.24
N ASN A 41 7.82 -29.71 -10.33
CA ASN A 41 8.46 -28.64 -11.10
C ASN A 41 7.47 -27.61 -11.68
N ASN A 42 6.25 -28.02 -12.03
CA ASN A 42 5.27 -27.08 -12.56
C ASN A 42 4.79 -26.14 -11.45
N TYR A 43 4.44 -26.68 -10.28
CA TYR A 43 4.01 -25.90 -9.11
C TYR A 43 5.08 -24.89 -8.65
N ARG A 44 6.35 -25.32 -8.67
CA ARG A 44 7.51 -24.47 -8.37
C ARG A 44 7.60 -23.25 -9.29
N ILE A 45 7.35 -23.43 -10.59
CA ILE A 45 7.29 -22.36 -11.58
C ILE A 45 6.08 -21.45 -11.31
N LYS A 46 4.91 -22.02 -10.98
CA LYS A 46 3.68 -21.25 -10.70
C LYS A 46 3.82 -20.27 -9.54
N ILE A 47 4.42 -20.70 -8.42
CA ILE A 47 4.59 -19.85 -7.21
C ILE A 47 5.71 -18.83 -7.39
N ARG A 48 6.80 -19.22 -8.06
CA ARG A 48 7.89 -18.31 -8.44
C ARG A 48 7.38 -17.12 -9.25
N ASP A 49 6.41 -17.36 -10.13
CA ASP A 49 5.92 -16.36 -11.08
C ASP A 49 4.87 -15.41 -10.46
N LEU A 50 4.45 -15.63 -9.20
CA LEU A 50 3.73 -14.66 -8.36
C LEU A 50 4.69 -13.55 -7.89
N GLY A 51 5.07 -12.68 -8.84
CA GLY A 51 5.88 -11.49 -8.62
C GLY A 51 7.38 -11.77 -8.54
N ARG A 52 8.13 -11.37 -9.57
CA ARG A 52 9.60 -11.35 -9.49
C ARG A 52 10.10 -10.13 -8.73
N THR A 53 10.93 -10.42 -7.75
CA THR A 53 12.05 -9.62 -7.22
C THR A 53 13.26 -10.54 -7.25
N VAL A 54 14.48 -10.00 -7.25
CA VAL A 54 15.72 -10.79 -7.33
C VAL A 54 16.02 -11.43 -5.97
N GLU A 55 15.02 -12.07 -5.39
CA GLU A 55 15.02 -12.63 -4.04
C GLU A 55 15.27 -14.14 -4.08
N GLU A 56 15.78 -14.66 -2.97
CA GLU A 56 15.90 -16.10 -2.77
C GLU A 56 14.51 -16.74 -2.86
N PHE A 57 14.39 -17.70 -3.77
CA PHE A 57 13.15 -18.41 -4.09
C PHE A 57 12.35 -18.78 -2.83
N GLU A 58 13.01 -19.28 -1.79
CA GLU A 58 12.40 -19.71 -0.53
C GLU A 58 11.64 -18.60 0.21
N THR A 59 12.19 -17.38 0.29
CA THR A 59 11.51 -16.25 0.93
C THR A 59 10.20 -15.93 0.24
N ARG A 60 10.19 -15.90 -1.10
CA ARG A 60 8.96 -15.62 -1.86
C ARG A 60 7.91 -16.70 -1.68
N MET A 61 8.33 -17.97 -1.60
CA MET A 61 7.42 -19.08 -1.32
C MET A 61 6.71 -18.90 0.02
N ILE A 62 7.45 -18.55 1.07
CA ILE A 62 6.91 -18.34 2.41
C ILE A 62 5.97 -17.12 2.43
N GLN A 63 6.34 -16.03 1.75
CA GLN A 63 5.46 -14.86 1.65
C GLN A 63 4.14 -15.18 0.96
N ASN A 64 4.18 -15.89 -0.17
CA ASN A 64 2.99 -16.31 -0.91
C ASN A 64 2.11 -17.24 -0.06
N ALA A 65 2.70 -18.26 0.57
CA ALA A 65 1.98 -19.19 1.43
C ALA A 65 1.34 -18.47 2.61
N THR A 66 2.09 -17.57 3.27
CA THR A 66 1.58 -16.76 4.38
C THR A 66 0.41 -15.88 3.95
N PHE A 67 0.54 -15.18 2.81
CA PHE A 67 -0.53 -14.31 2.29
C PHE A 67 -1.83 -15.09 2.02
N LEU A 68 -1.73 -16.32 1.48
CA LEU A 68 -2.89 -17.14 1.14
C LEU A 68 -3.51 -17.85 2.34
N CYS A 69 -2.68 -18.30 3.28
CA CYS A 69 -3.10 -19.19 4.36
C CYS A 69 -3.37 -18.49 5.69
N VAL A 70 -2.75 -17.35 5.96
CA VAL A 70 -2.88 -16.64 7.24
C VAL A 70 -3.93 -15.55 7.12
N ASP A 71 -4.92 -15.58 8.01
CA ASP A 71 -5.92 -14.53 8.08
C ASP A 71 -5.29 -13.24 8.63
N PRO A 72 -5.39 -12.11 7.91
CA PRO A 72 -4.88 -10.84 8.38
C PRO A 72 -5.69 -10.39 9.61
N PRO A 73 -5.06 -9.76 10.62
CA PRO A 73 -5.81 -9.21 11.73
C PRO A 73 -6.67 -8.04 11.27
N LEU A 74 -7.83 -7.92 11.91
CA LEU A 74 -8.72 -6.78 11.79
C LEU A 74 -8.25 -5.65 12.71
N CYS A 75 -8.00 -4.47 12.14
CA CYS A 75 -7.67 -3.24 12.84
C CYS A 75 -8.92 -2.36 12.91
N GLU A 76 -9.51 -2.28 14.11
CA GLU A 76 -10.78 -1.57 14.37
C GLU A 76 -10.56 -0.06 14.55
N LEU A 77 -10.59 0.69 13.45
CA LEU A 77 -10.47 2.15 13.47
C LEU A 77 -11.83 2.84 13.68
N GLY A 78 -12.95 2.17 13.43
CA GLY A 78 -14.28 2.69 13.72
C GLY A 78 -15.38 1.75 13.24
N LYS A 79 -16.63 2.07 13.60
CA LYS A 79 -17.81 1.32 13.13
C LYS A 79 -18.13 1.73 11.70
N THR A 80 -18.48 0.77 10.85
CA THR A 80 -18.95 1.07 9.49
C THR A 80 -20.30 1.75 9.54
N GLU A 81 -20.40 2.93 8.90
CA GLU A 81 -21.61 3.74 8.86
C GLU A 81 -22.17 3.88 7.44
N GLY A 82 -21.39 3.56 6.41
CA GLY A 82 -21.84 3.63 5.03
C GLY A 82 -20.78 3.22 4.03
N LYS A 83 -21.04 3.57 2.76
CA LYS A 83 -20.07 3.44 1.66
C LYS A 83 -19.28 4.74 1.50
N ILE A 84 -18.17 4.67 0.78
CA ILE A 84 -17.41 5.86 0.38
C ILE A 84 -18.33 6.76 -0.46
N GLU A 85 -18.42 8.04 -0.11
CA GLU A 85 -19.25 9.01 -0.86
C GLU A 85 -18.48 9.72 -1.97
N LYS A 86 -17.19 9.96 -1.73
CA LYS A 86 -16.31 10.65 -2.66
C LYS A 86 -14.87 10.24 -2.43
N VAL A 87 -14.09 10.16 -3.51
CA VAL A 87 -12.67 9.84 -3.43
C VAL A 87 -11.87 11.05 -3.89
N PHE A 88 -10.75 11.32 -3.23
CA PHE A 88 -9.82 12.37 -3.56
C PHE A 88 -8.42 11.78 -3.68
N PHE A 89 -7.77 11.99 -4.81
CA PHE A 89 -6.39 11.60 -4.99
C PHE A 89 -5.50 12.82 -4.85
N GLY A 90 -4.49 12.73 -4.00
CA GLY A 90 -3.44 13.73 -3.87
C GLY A 90 -2.14 13.20 -4.45
N GLN A 91 -1.67 13.83 -5.53
CA GLN A 91 -0.34 13.56 -6.08
C GLN A 91 0.53 14.81 -6.12
N TYR A 92 1.80 14.63 -5.79
CA TYR A 92 2.80 15.67 -5.60
C TYR A 92 4.16 15.19 -6.11
N LEU A 93 5.14 16.08 -6.04
CA LEU A 93 6.53 15.86 -6.42
C LEU A 93 6.68 15.78 -7.94
N VAL A 94 6.91 16.95 -8.52
CA VAL A 94 7.28 17.12 -9.93
C VAL A 94 8.69 17.66 -10.00
N ASN A 95 9.48 17.17 -10.95
CA ASN A 95 10.80 17.74 -11.20
C ASN A 95 10.60 19.08 -11.93
N PRO A 96 10.96 20.23 -11.30
CA PRO A 96 10.81 21.55 -11.92
C PRO A 96 11.77 21.75 -13.10
N ILE A 97 12.82 20.94 -13.21
CA ILE A 97 13.78 20.97 -14.31
C ILE A 97 13.31 20.00 -15.39
N ASN A 98 12.94 20.54 -16.56
CA ASN A 98 12.55 19.75 -17.73
C ASN A 98 13.77 19.09 -18.40
N ASN A 99 14.28 18.01 -17.81
CA ASN A 99 15.25 17.14 -18.47
C ASN A 99 14.54 16.00 -19.20
N TYR A 100 14.92 15.78 -20.47
CA TYR A 100 14.27 14.83 -21.38
C TYR A 100 14.61 13.35 -21.09
N ASP A 101 15.59 13.05 -20.25
CA ASP A 101 15.96 11.69 -19.90
C ASP A 101 15.19 11.18 -18.66
N LYS A 102 14.30 10.21 -18.88
CA LYS A 102 13.41 9.62 -17.86
C LYS A 102 14.15 8.84 -16.76
N LYS A 103 15.37 8.35 -16.99
CA LYS A 103 16.13 7.61 -15.95
C LYS A 103 16.86 8.56 -15.02
N SER A 104 17.45 9.64 -15.54
CA SER A 104 17.98 10.72 -14.72
C SER A 104 16.86 11.50 -14.02
N SER A 105 15.65 11.57 -14.58
CA SER A 105 14.56 12.35 -13.98
C SER A 105 14.12 11.90 -12.58
N LEU A 106 14.09 10.59 -12.27
CA LEU A 106 13.69 10.07 -10.95
C LEU A 106 14.74 10.38 -9.88
N LEU A 107 16.02 10.14 -10.18
CA LEU A 107 17.08 10.41 -9.22
C LEU A 107 17.22 11.91 -8.97
N GLU A 108 17.12 12.73 -10.02
CA GLU A 108 17.11 14.20 -9.87
C GLU A 108 15.91 14.69 -9.09
N LEU A 109 14.70 14.15 -9.36
CA LEU A 109 13.52 14.40 -8.52
C LEU A 109 13.82 14.08 -7.05
N TYR A 110 14.42 12.92 -6.78
CA TYR A 110 14.72 12.53 -5.42
C TYR A 110 15.72 13.45 -4.74
N LYS A 111 16.77 13.86 -5.46
CA LYS A 111 17.75 14.83 -4.98
C LYS A 111 17.14 16.20 -4.69
N ILE A 112 16.00 16.55 -5.26
CA ILE A 112 15.32 17.82 -4.95
C ILE A 112 14.64 17.72 -3.58
N PHE A 113 13.83 16.68 -3.36
CA PHE A 113 12.90 16.60 -2.22
C PHE A 113 13.41 15.81 -1.01
N TYR A 114 14.35 14.88 -1.20
CA TYR A 114 14.80 13.95 -0.16
C TYR A 114 16.26 14.18 0.27
N ASP A 115 16.55 13.88 1.53
CA ASP A 115 17.86 14.04 2.16
C ASP A 115 18.94 13.18 1.48
N SER A 116 20.06 13.81 1.16
CA SER A 116 21.16 13.14 0.43
C SER A 116 21.76 11.94 1.18
N LYS A 117 21.86 12.00 2.51
CA LYS A 117 22.39 10.87 3.31
C LYS A 117 21.41 9.71 3.30
N CYS A 118 20.11 9.99 3.38
CA CYS A 118 19.09 8.97 3.22
C CYS A 118 19.12 8.33 1.81
N LEU A 119 19.33 9.13 0.77
CA LEU A 119 19.45 8.61 -0.61
C LEU A 119 20.67 7.70 -0.79
N GLU A 120 21.81 8.03 -0.19
CA GLU A 120 23.00 7.17 -0.15
C GLU A 120 22.70 5.83 0.55
N MET A 121 21.86 5.87 1.58
CA MET A 121 21.34 4.70 2.27
C MET A 121 20.19 4.01 1.52
N LYS A 122 19.81 4.47 0.33
CA LYS A 122 18.71 3.92 -0.50
C LYS A 122 17.35 3.94 0.19
N VAL A 123 17.08 4.98 0.97
CA VAL A 123 15.80 5.28 1.62
C VAL A 123 15.38 6.72 1.32
N LEU A 124 14.09 7.02 1.49
CA LEU A 124 13.51 8.33 1.17
C LEU A 124 13.05 9.05 2.43
N CYS A 125 13.90 9.92 2.97
CA CYS A 125 13.59 10.86 4.05
C CYS A 125 13.47 12.27 3.45
N LEU A 126 12.44 13.05 3.77
CA LEU A 126 12.30 14.40 3.26
C LEU A 126 13.43 15.29 3.78
N LYS A 127 13.90 16.22 2.96
CA LYS A 127 14.83 17.24 3.44
C LYS A 127 14.14 18.16 4.42
N GLU A 128 14.88 18.63 5.42
CA GLU A 128 14.40 19.59 6.42
C GLU A 128 13.73 20.82 5.77
N ASP A 129 14.39 21.43 4.78
CA ASP A 129 13.85 22.60 4.07
C ASP A 129 12.63 22.28 3.18
N THR A 130 12.46 21.01 2.77
CA THR A 130 11.33 20.58 1.95
C THR A 130 10.05 20.39 2.78
N VAL A 131 10.18 20.00 4.05
CA VAL A 131 9.04 19.69 4.92
C VAL A 131 8.08 20.89 5.07
N PRO A 132 8.53 22.11 5.41
CA PRO A 132 7.64 23.27 5.53
C PRO A 132 6.93 23.63 4.22
N ILE A 133 7.64 23.52 3.09
CA ILE A 133 7.09 23.84 1.76
C ILE A 133 5.97 22.87 1.41
N LEU A 134 6.22 21.56 1.58
CA LEU A 134 5.24 20.53 1.32
C LEU A 134 4.06 20.62 2.28
N TYR A 135 4.31 20.94 3.55
CA TYR A 135 3.28 21.15 4.57
C TYR A 135 2.30 22.26 4.16
N GLU A 136 2.80 23.45 3.82
CA GLU A 136 1.93 24.58 3.46
C GLU A 136 1.19 24.35 2.14
N LYS A 137 1.81 23.63 1.19
CA LYS A 137 1.14 23.22 -0.05
C LYS A 137 -0.02 22.27 0.23
N LEU A 138 0.21 21.18 0.97
CA LEU A 138 -0.83 20.21 1.35
C LEU A 138 -1.97 20.88 2.10
N LYS A 139 -1.65 21.74 3.07
CA LYS A 139 -2.62 22.48 3.87
C LYS A 139 -3.47 23.43 3.02
N THR A 140 -2.85 24.15 2.10
CA THR A 140 -3.55 25.02 1.15
C THR A 140 -4.51 24.23 0.25
N ASP A 141 -4.04 23.10 -0.30
CA ASP A 141 -4.85 22.26 -1.19
C ASP A 141 -6.05 21.64 -0.46
N LEU A 142 -5.83 21.12 0.75
CA LEU A 142 -6.89 20.55 1.59
C LEU A 142 -7.97 21.58 1.96
N ARG A 143 -7.57 22.80 2.36
CA ARG A 143 -8.51 23.91 2.65
C ARG A 143 -9.26 24.38 1.41
N THR A 144 -8.62 24.38 0.25
CA THR A 144 -9.27 24.76 -1.00
C THR A 144 -10.38 23.78 -1.38
N ILE A 145 -10.19 22.49 -1.09
CA ILE A 145 -11.19 21.45 -1.33
C ILE A 145 -12.33 21.52 -0.32
N GLU A 146 -12.01 21.77 0.94
CA GLU A 146 -12.97 21.98 2.04
C GLU A 146 -14.05 23.00 1.65
N GLN A 147 -13.64 24.13 1.10
CA GLN A 147 -14.55 25.21 0.69
C GLN A 147 -15.51 24.85 -0.44
N LYS A 148 -15.30 23.74 -1.15
CA LYS A 148 -15.97 23.48 -2.42
C LYS A 148 -16.82 22.20 -2.42
N ILE A 149 -16.32 21.09 -1.85
CA ILE A 149 -16.83 19.76 -2.27
C ILE A 149 -16.64 18.58 -1.29
N ILE A 150 -16.14 18.77 -0.06
CA ILE A 150 -15.96 17.64 0.88
C ILE A 150 -17.32 17.13 1.36
N LYS A 151 -17.51 15.82 1.28
CA LYS A 151 -18.64 15.13 1.90
C LYS A 151 -18.15 14.33 3.10
N LYS A 152 -19.04 14.09 4.08
CA LYS A 152 -18.78 13.06 5.10
C LYS A 152 -18.48 11.74 4.41
N ARG A 153 -17.64 10.89 5.01
CA ARG A 153 -17.23 9.62 4.39
C ARG A 153 -16.58 9.83 3.01
N SER A 154 -15.78 10.89 2.85
CA SER A 154 -14.83 11.02 1.72
C SER A 154 -13.49 10.35 2.01
N LEU A 155 -12.89 9.70 1.03
CA LEU A 155 -11.60 9.01 1.13
C LEU A 155 -10.51 9.80 0.40
N PHE A 156 -9.50 10.27 1.12
CA PHE A 156 -8.33 10.94 0.57
C PHE A 156 -7.16 9.96 0.51
N ILE A 157 -6.55 9.83 -0.65
CA ILE A 157 -5.44 8.90 -0.89
C ILE A 157 -4.27 9.66 -1.48
N PHE A 158 -3.10 9.47 -0.86
CA PHE A 158 -1.85 10.07 -1.28
C PHE A 158 -0.83 8.99 -1.65
N GLN A 159 0.16 9.40 -2.44
CA GLN A 159 1.27 8.56 -2.89
C GLN A 159 2.17 8.05 -1.74
N GLU A 160 3.07 7.14 -2.08
CA GLU A 160 4.10 6.62 -1.17
C GLU A 160 5.18 7.68 -0.86
N ASN A 161 5.76 7.65 0.36
CA ASN A 161 6.86 8.54 0.80
C ASN A 161 6.62 10.04 0.59
N LEU A 162 5.40 10.50 0.86
CA LEU A 162 5.03 11.91 0.75
C LEU A 162 5.05 12.64 2.08
N PHE A 163 4.56 12.02 3.15
CA PHE A 163 4.33 12.71 4.41
C PHE A 163 5.53 12.63 5.34
N SER A 164 5.87 13.77 5.95
CA SER A 164 6.70 13.78 7.15
C SER A 164 5.88 13.34 8.37
N TYR A 165 6.53 12.72 9.36
CA TYR A 165 5.91 12.40 10.64
C TYR A 165 5.38 13.63 11.38
N THR A 166 5.96 14.80 11.11
CA THR A 166 5.52 16.10 11.67
C THR A 166 4.11 16.52 11.20
N LEU A 167 3.63 16.00 10.06
CA LEU A 167 2.30 16.29 9.50
C LEU A 167 1.16 15.53 10.18
N ILE A 168 1.46 14.44 10.91
CA ILE A 168 0.45 13.47 11.36
C ILE A 168 -0.63 14.13 12.22
N LYS A 169 -0.27 15.02 13.15
CA LYS A 169 -1.25 15.73 13.98
C LYS A 169 -2.23 16.53 13.12
N PHE A 170 -1.73 17.32 12.17
CA PHE A 170 -2.56 18.12 11.27
C PHE A 170 -3.53 17.23 10.47
N LEU A 171 -3.04 16.12 9.93
CA LEU A 171 -3.87 15.19 9.15
C LEU A 171 -4.95 14.51 10.02
N ILE A 172 -4.64 14.16 11.28
CA ILE A 172 -5.62 13.60 12.22
C ILE A 172 -6.71 14.63 12.55
N ASP A 173 -6.31 15.87 12.83
CA ASP A 173 -7.24 16.95 13.14
C ASP A 173 -8.16 17.22 11.94
N PHE A 174 -7.60 17.36 10.73
CA PHE A 174 -8.36 17.55 9.49
C PHE A 174 -9.31 16.38 9.19
N ALA A 175 -8.84 15.14 9.34
CA ALA A 175 -9.68 13.96 9.09
C ALA A 175 -10.87 13.87 10.05
N THR A 176 -10.65 14.22 11.31
CA THR A 176 -11.67 14.22 12.37
C THR A 176 -12.70 15.32 12.14
N GLU A 177 -12.24 16.54 11.84
CA GLU A 177 -13.09 17.71 11.64
C GLU A 177 -14.09 17.51 10.49
N HIS A 178 -13.64 16.89 9.40
CA HIS A 178 -14.46 16.69 8.20
C HIS A 178 -15.10 15.30 8.09
N GLU A 179 -14.91 14.44 9.10
CA GLU A 179 -15.42 13.06 9.11
C GLU A 179 -15.03 12.27 7.84
N ILE A 180 -13.74 12.33 7.49
CA ILE A 180 -13.15 11.68 6.31
C ILE A 180 -12.12 10.62 6.70
N VAL A 181 -11.73 9.79 5.74
CA VAL A 181 -10.61 8.85 5.88
C VAL A 181 -9.44 9.36 5.05
N ILE A 182 -8.23 9.38 5.63
CA ILE A 182 -6.99 9.73 4.93
C ILE A 182 -6.06 8.52 4.91
N VAL A 183 -5.49 8.23 3.75
CA VAL A 183 -4.46 7.21 3.56
C VAL A 183 -3.28 7.81 2.79
N GLY A 184 -2.07 7.69 3.31
CA GLY A 184 -0.89 8.23 2.60
C GLY A 184 0.44 7.69 3.10
N GLY A 185 1.43 7.65 2.20
CA GLY A 185 2.77 7.14 2.52
C GLY A 185 3.58 8.14 3.32
N LEU A 186 4.25 7.64 4.35
CA LEU A 186 5.22 8.37 5.15
C LEU A 186 6.61 8.22 4.56
N GLU A 187 7.46 9.21 4.82
CA GLU A 187 8.90 9.08 4.64
C GLU A 187 9.47 7.88 5.42
N HIS A 188 10.65 7.41 5.01
CA HIS A 188 11.33 6.34 5.71
C HIS A 188 11.80 6.80 7.09
N ILE A 189 11.76 5.87 8.05
CA ILE A 189 12.25 6.08 9.40
C ILE A 189 12.91 4.79 9.89
N THR A 190 13.84 4.86 10.84
CA THR A 190 14.33 3.65 11.52
C THR A 190 13.29 3.16 12.51
N LEU A 191 13.31 1.87 12.82
CA LEU A 191 12.37 1.29 13.79
C LEU A 191 12.50 1.95 15.18
N GLU A 192 13.72 2.25 15.62
CA GLU A 192 13.97 2.96 16.88
C GLU A 192 13.28 4.33 16.92
N LYS A 193 13.53 5.16 15.91
CA LYS A 193 12.91 6.49 15.81
C LYS A 193 11.39 6.41 15.67
N PHE A 194 10.87 5.36 15.04
CA PHE A 194 9.42 5.13 14.99
C PHE A 194 8.84 4.80 16.38
N LYS A 195 9.51 3.95 17.17
CA LYS A 195 9.10 3.66 18.54
C LYS A 195 9.11 4.92 19.39
N GLU A 196 10.18 5.71 19.31
CA GLU A 196 10.29 7.01 19.97
C GLU A 196 9.16 7.96 19.55
N PHE A 197 8.85 8.02 18.27
CA PHE A 197 7.73 8.83 17.75
C PHE A 197 6.40 8.42 18.40
N ILE A 198 6.08 7.13 18.44
CA ILE A 198 4.83 6.62 19.05
C ILE A 198 4.80 6.87 20.57
N GLU A 199 5.93 6.69 21.25
CA GLU A 199 6.04 6.90 22.69
C GLU A 199 5.82 8.37 23.09
N ASN A 200 6.36 9.29 22.28
CA ASN A 200 6.28 10.74 22.45
C ASN A 200 5.01 11.38 21.88
N LEU A 201 4.07 10.60 21.33
CA LEU A 201 2.77 11.14 20.94
C LEU A 201 2.07 11.76 22.15
N PRO A 202 1.49 12.97 22.02
CA PRO A 202 0.61 13.55 23.04
C PRO A 202 -0.47 12.55 23.48
N SER A 203 -0.81 12.51 24.77
CA SER A 203 -1.72 11.49 25.34
C SER A 203 -3.03 11.36 24.57
N ASN A 204 -3.62 12.48 24.15
CA ASN A 204 -4.85 12.53 23.37
C ASN A 204 -4.73 11.92 21.96
N LEU A 205 -3.53 11.89 21.37
CA LEU A 205 -3.24 11.19 20.11
C LEU A 205 -2.83 9.74 20.36
N LYS A 206 -2.10 9.47 21.44
CA LYS A 206 -1.69 8.11 21.82
C LYS A 206 -2.90 7.20 22.08
N GLU A 207 -3.94 7.71 22.73
CA GLU A 207 -5.22 7.00 22.94
C GLU A 207 -5.99 6.72 21.63
N ARG A 208 -5.70 7.48 20.56
CA ARG A 208 -6.28 7.31 19.23
C ARG A 208 -5.49 6.35 18.36
N TYR A 209 -4.24 6.07 18.71
CA TYR A 209 -3.41 5.13 17.97
C TYR A 209 -3.91 3.70 18.20
N GLN A 210 -4.33 3.05 17.12
CA GLN A 210 -4.68 1.65 17.12
C GLN A 210 -3.50 0.84 16.61
N GLU A 211 -2.83 0.13 17.52
CA GLU A 211 -1.69 -0.70 17.16
C GLU A 211 -2.09 -1.80 16.17
N ASN A 212 -1.27 -1.96 15.12
CA ASN A 212 -1.42 -3.02 14.14
C ASN A 212 -0.84 -4.32 14.71
N LYS A 213 -1.69 -5.30 15.02
CA LYS A 213 -1.28 -6.59 15.62
C LYS A 213 -0.23 -7.34 14.79
N SER A 214 -0.26 -7.23 13.47
CA SER A 214 0.76 -7.82 12.58
C SER A 214 2.13 -7.21 12.85
N PHE A 215 2.18 -5.88 13.01
CA PHE A 215 3.41 -5.18 13.33
C PHE A 215 3.92 -5.52 14.74
N SER A 216 3.04 -5.56 15.75
CA SER A 216 3.40 -5.99 17.11
C SER A 216 3.97 -7.40 17.17
N LYS A 217 3.56 -8.28 16.24
CA LYS A 217 4.08 -9.63 16.12
C LYS A 217 5.53 -9.62 15.62
N LEU A 218 5.83 -8.86 14.56
CA LEU A 218 7.20 -8.71 14.04
C LEU A 218 8.19 -8.19 15.10
N LEU A 219 7.74 -7.25 15.93
CA LEU A 219 8.55 -6.72 17.02
C LEU A 219 8.85 -7.78 18.09
N ARG A 220 7.87 -8.63 18.43
CA ARG A 220 8.04 -9.71 19.42
C ARG A 220 8.91 -10.85 18.91
N GLU A 221 8.85 -11.13 17.61
CA GLU A 221 9.62 -12.18 16.95
C GLU A 221 11.04 -11.74 16.55
N ASN A 222 11.45 -10.51 16.89
CA ASN A 222 12.75 -9.92 16.55
C ASN A 222 13.08 -9.98 15.05
N THR A 223 12.06 -9.96 14.18
CA THR A 223 12.24 -9.96 12.72
C THR A 223 12.78 -8.61 12.22
N LEU A 224 12.52 -7.53 12.97
CA LEU A 224 13.01 -6.19 12.71
C LEU A 224 13.91 -5.73 13.86
N ARG A 225 15.06 -5.13 13.52
CA ARG A 225 16.01 -4.54 14.47
C ARG A 225 15.80 -3.04 14.56
N ASN A 226 16.23 -2.44 15.67
CA ASN A 226 16.06 -1.00 15.93
C ASN A 226 16.65 -0.10 14.84
N ASN A 227 17.76 -0.49 14.23
CA ASN A 227 18.43 0.25 13.17
C ASN A 227 17.91 -0.07 11.75
N ASP A 228 16.97 -1.02 11.61
CA ASP A 228 16.37 -1.30 10.33
C ASP A 228 15.44 -0.16 9.92
N TRP A 229 15.50 0.24 8.65
CA TRP A 229 14.56 1.21 8.08
C TRP A 229 13.25 0.55 7.73
N ILE A 230 12.17 1.31 7.89
CA ILE A 230 10.82 0.89 7.53
C ILE A 230 10.16 1.93 6.62
N ASN A 231 9.34 1.44 5.71
CA ASN A 231 8.48 2.24 4.84
C ASN A 231 7.03 1.95 5.21
N GLN A 232 6.24 3.00 5.41
CA GLN A 232 4.92 2.89 6.00
C GLN A 232 3.89 3.77 5.31
N VAL A 233 2.63 3.35 5.42
CA VAL A 233 1.46 4.16 5.09
C VAL A 233 0.66 4.36 6.37
N ILE A 234 0.26 5.60 6.63
CA ILE A 234 -0.71 5.92 7.67
C ILE A 234 -2.13 5.79 7.12
N ILE A 235 -3.03 5.26 7.94
CA ILE A 235 -4.48 5.33 7.73
C ILE A 235 -5.14 5.99 8.92
N ILE A 236 -5.87 7.06 8.66
CA ILE A 236 -6.58 7.88 9.65
C ILE A 236 -8.06 7.76 9.36
N ASN A 237 -8.83 7.28 10.33
CA ASN A 237 -10.28 7.18 10.22
C ASN A 237 -10.96 8.42 10.82
N ALA A 238 -12.13 8.75 10.30
CA ALA A 238 -12.97 9.84 10.80
C ALA A 238 -13.31 9.72 12.30
N ALA A 239 -13.41 8.48 12.81
CA ALA A 239 -13.69 8.20 14.23
C ALA A 239 -12.46 8.43 15.14
N LYS A 240 -11.60 9.40 14.80
CA LYS A 240 -10.39 9.84 15.51
C LYS A 240 -9.24 8.82 15.57
N LYS A 241 -9.48 7.54 15.28
CA LYS A 241 -8.42 6.52 15.35
C LYS A 241 -7.56 6.46 14.10
N PHE A 242 -6.31 6.08 14.27
CA PHE A 242 -5.38 5.86 13.16
C PHE A 242 -4.46 4.67 13.41
N SER A 243 -3.84 4.17 12.36
CA SER A 243 -2.87 3.07 12.41
C SER A 243 -1.89 3.16 11.24
N PHE A 244 -0.95 2.22 11.18
CA PHE A 244 0.06 2.13 10.13
C PHE A 244 0.04 0.75 9.46
N GLN A 245 0.29 0.74 8.15
CA GLN A 245 0.66 -0.44 7.37
C GLN A 245 2.14 -0.32 7.05
N ILE A 246 2.93 -1.35 7.35
CA ILE A 246 4.33 -1.41 6.92
C ILE A 246 4.42 -2.06 5.54
N LYS A 247 5.43 -1.67 4.76
CA LYS A 247 5.76 -2.30 3.49
C LYS A 247 6.48 -3.62 3.75
N ASN A 248 6.15 -4.65 2.99
CA ASN A 248 6.65 -6.00 3.23
C ASN A 248 7.77 -6.38 2.26
N VAL A 249 7.73 -5.84 1.04
CA VAL A 249 8.68 -6.15 -0.01
C VAL A 249 9.39 -4.87 -0.48
N PRO A 250 10.72 -4.78 -0.37
CA PRO A 250 11.47 -3.65 -0.89
C PRO A 250 11.34 -3.54 -2.40
N PHE A 251 11.38 -2.31 -2.91
CA PHE A 251 11.60 -2.08 -4.33
C PHE A 251 12.99 -2.57 -4.72
N HIS A 252 13.07 -3.30 -5.83
CA HIS A 252 14.32 -3.85 -6.34
C HIS A 252 14.41 -3.71 -7.87
N THR A 253 15.57 -3.25 -8.33
CA THR A 253 16.04 -3.23 -9.72
C THR A 253 17.47 -3.76 -9.77
N TYR A 254 17.98 -4.02 -10.98
CA TYR A 254 19.34 -4.53 -11.18
C TYR A 254 20.45 -3.73 -10.44
N ASN A 255 20.26 -2.43 -10.21
CA ASN A 255 21.27 -1.56 -9.59
C ASN A 255 20.88 -0.97 -8.23
N ILE A 256 19.60 -1.04 -7.84
CA ILE A 256 19.08 -0.34 -6.66
C ILE A 256 18.08 -1.26 -5.95
N THR A 257 18.33 -1.49 -4.66
CA THR A 257 17.40 -2.09 -3.72
C THR A 257 17.09 -1.06 -2.65
N GLU A 258 15.81 -0.79 -2.41
CA GLU A 258 15.35 -0.01 -1.27
C GLU A 258 15.85 -0.68 0.02
N ASN A 259 16.47 0.09 0.90
CA ASN A 259 17.12 -0.45 2.10
C ASN A 259 16.14 -0.61 3.27
N ILE A 260 15.06 -1.37 3.04
CA ILE A 260 14.17 -1.87 4.09
C ILE A 260 14.27 -3.39 4.15
N PRO A 261 14.07 -4.03 5.32
CA PRO A 261 14.06 -5.48 5.41
C PRO A 261 12.93 -6.09 4.60
N ILE A 262 13.21 -7.26 4.02
CA ILE A 262 12.15 -8.11 3.49
C ILE A 262 11.44 -8.81 4.64
N ILE A 263 10.12 -8.63 4.71
CA ILE A 263 9.30 -9.30 5.73
C ILE A 263 8.93 -10.69 5.22
N GLN A 264 9.61 -11.72 5.72
CA GLN A 264 9.40 -13.11 5.29
C GLN A 264 7.96 -13.59 5.52
N TYR A 265 7.31 -13.10 6.59
CA TYR A 265 5.91 -13.38 6.93
C TYR A 265 5.08 -12.09 6.77
N PRO A 266 4.51 -11.82 5.59
CA PRO A 266 3.88 -10.54 5.28
C PRO A 266 2.80 -10.16 6.29
N CYS A 267 2.84 -8.91 6.70
CA CYS A 267 2.07 -8.33 7.78
C CYS A 267 1.01 -7.38 7.24
N TYR A 268 0.11 -7.91 6.41
CA TYR A 268 -1.06 -7.16 5.96
C TYR A 268 -2.14 -7.12 7.04
N SER A 269 -2.86 -6.02 7.11
CA SER A 269 -4.01 -5.85 8.00
C SER A 269 -5.23 -5.38 7.22
N ILE A 270 -6.40 -5.74 7.73
CA ILE A 270 -7.67 -5.20 7.23
C ILE A 270 -8.08 -4.09 8.18
N TYR A 271 -8.32 -2.90 7.64
CA TYR A 271 -8.73 -1.74 8.42
C TYR A 271 -10.23 -1.59 8.32
N ASN A 272 -10.92 -1.72 9.46
CA ASN A 272 -12.34 -1.41 9.54
C ASN A 272 -12.52 0.08 9.79
N THR A 273 -13.16 0.76 8.84
CA THR A 273 -13.36 2.22 8.86
C THR A 273 -14.85 2.57 8.83
N ILE A 274 -15.18 3.85 8.91
CA ILE A 274 -16.55 4.35 8.71
C ILE A 274 -17.13 3.98 7.33
N MET A 275 -16.26 3.65 6.36
CA MET A 275 -16.62 3.34 4.96
C MET A 275 -16.61 1.83 4.65
N GLY A 276 -16.27 1.00 5.66
CA GLY A 276 -16.09 -0.44 5.52
C GLY A 276 -14.64 -0.90 5.59
N LYS A 277 -14.41 -2.16 5.19
CA LYS A 277 -13.11 -2.84 5.20
C LYS A 277 -12.22 -2.35 4.06
N ILE A 278 -11.02 -1.86 4.40
CA ILE A 278 -9.99 -1.40 3.49
C ILE A 278 -8.72 -2.23 3.70
N VAL A 279 -8.02 -2.55 2.61
CA VAL A 279 -6.64 -3.09 2.65
C VAL A 279 -5.68 -2.13 1.95
N ILE A 280 -4.44 -2.08 2.43
CA ILE A 280 -3.39 -1.22 1.88
C ILE A 280 -2.23 -2.09 1.39
N PHE A 281 -1.82 -1.90 0.14
CA PHE A 281 -0.64 -2.53 -0.45
C PHE A 281 0.32 -1.45 -0.92
N ILE A 282 1.50 -1.34 -0.29
CA ILE A 282 2.44 -0.26 -0.60
C ILE A 282 3.27 -0.64 -1.82
N CYS A 283 3.02 0.02 -2.95
CA CYS A 283 3.75 -0.11 -4.21
C CYS A 283 4.03 -1.57 -4.62
N LYS A 284 5.25 -2.06 -4.33
CA LYS A 284 5.71 -3.39 -4.69
C LYS A 284 4.89 -4.51 -4.04
N ASP A 285 4.31 -4.28 -2.86
CA ASP A 285 3.43 -5.23 -2.17
C ASP A 285 2.23 -5.64 -3.05
N PHE A 286 1.70 -4.71 -3.87
CA PHE A 286 0.63 -5.04 -4.82
C PHE A 286 1.16 -5.93 -5.95
N LEU A 287 2.27 -5.53 -6.57
CA LEU A 287 2.84 -6.23 -7.74
C LEU A 287 3.26 -7.67 -7.44
N VAL A 288 3.57 -8.00 -6.19
CA VAL A 288 3.94 -9.36 -5.84
C VAL A 288 2.72 -10.26 -5.59
N ASN A 289 1.61 -9.68 -5.15
CA ASN A 289 0.39 -10.43 -4.79
C ASN A 289 -0.75 -10.31 -5.81
N TYR A 290 -0.61 -9.50 -6.87
CA TYR A 290 -1.66 -9.22 -7.85
C TYR A 290 -2.39 -10.45 -8.44
N PRO A 291 -1.77 -11.64 -8.65
CA PRO A 291 -2.48 -12.75 -9.30
C PRO A 291 -3.55 -13.41 -8.42
N VAL A 292 -3.54 -13.10 -7.12
CA VAL A 292 -4.43 -13.72 -6.12
C VAL A 292 -5.15 -12.69 -5.23
N ILE A 293 -4.81 -11.41 -5.36
CA ILE A 293 -5.34 -10.33 -4.52
C ILE A 293 -6.86 -10.23 -4.57
N ASP A 294 -7.47 -10.45 -5.73
CA ASP A 294 -8.92 -10.35 -5.90
C ASP A 294 -9.64 -11.44 -5.11
N LYS A 295 -9.12 -12.66 -5.11
CA LYS A 295 -9.70 -13.76 -4.35
C LYS A 295 -9.41 -13.64 -2.87
N TRP A 296 -8.22 -13.15 -2.50
CA TRP A 296 -7.89 -12.83 -1.11
C TRP A 296 -8.87 -11.79 -0.55
N MET A 297 -9.17 -10.76 -1.34
CA MET A 297 -10.20 -9.77 -1.00
C MET A 297 -11.59 -10.41 -0.84
N ASP A 298 -11.99 -11.37 -1.69
CA ASP A 298 -13.26 -12.10 -1.52
C ASP A 298 -13.30 -12.87 -0.20
N LYS A 299 -12.25 -13.65 0.10
CA LYS A 299 -12.12 -14.44 1.33
C LYS A 299 -12.33 -13.60 2.58
N HIS A 300 -11.86 -12.36 2.56
CA HIS A 300 -11.88 -11.47 3.72
C HIS A 300 -12.95 -10.36 3.65
N GLU A 301 -13.85 -10.44 2.66
CA GLU A 301 -14.93 -9.47 2.44
C GLU A 301 -14.43 -8.02 2.28
N VAL A 302 -13.27 -7.85 1.67
CA VAL A 302 -12.66 -6.53 1.42
C VAL A 302 -13.08 -6.06 0.03
N LYS A 303 -13.59 -4.83 -0.05
CA LYS A 303 -14.01 -4.21 -1.33
C LYS A 303 -13.03 -3.17 -1.86
N TYR A 304 -12.23 -2.59 -0.98
CA TYR A 304 -11.37 -1.47 -1.30
C TYR A 304 -9.91 -1.83 -1.03
N ALA A 305 -9.10 -1.78 -2.09
CA ALA A 305 -7.65 -1.87 -2.00
C ALA A 305 -7.06 -0.51 -2.34
N ILE A 306 -6.17 0.00 -1.48
CA ILE A 306 -5.47 1.26 -1.68
C ILE A 306 -3.99 0.96 -1.93
N ILE A 307 -3.44 1.52 -3.01
CA ILE A 307 -2.08 1.29 -3.47
C ILE A 307 -1.35 2.63 -3.61
N PRO A 308 -0.83 3.19 -2.50
CA PRO A 308 0.12 4.30 -2.56
C PRO A 308 1.40 3.81 -3.23
N SER A 309 1.93 4.59 -4.16
CA SER A 309 3.08 4.21 -4.97
C SER A 309 4.03 5.36 -5.20
N ASN A 310 5.32 5.03 -5.28
CA ASN A 310 6.35 5.89 -5.84
C ASN A 310 7.13 5.11 -6.90
N THR A 311 6.69 5.22 -8.15
CA THR A 311 7.26 4.45 -9.26
C THR A 311 7.20 5.15 -10.61
N ASN A 312 8.22 4.92 -11.44
CA ASN A 312 8.17 5.23 -12.86
C ASN A 312 7.58 4.08 -13.71
N LEU A 313 7.29 2.93 -13.10
CA LEU A 313 6.75 1.73 -13.76
C LEU A 313 5.22 1.71 -13.78
N VAL A 314 4.59 2.80 -14.20
CA VAL A 314 3.13 2.95 -14.23
C VAL A 314 2.43 1.88 -15.09
N ASN A 315 2.94 1.61 -16.29
CA ASN A 315 2.31 0.67 -17.23
C ASN A 315 2.20 -0.77 -16.69
N PRO A 316 3.22 -1.33 -16.03
CA PRO A 316 3.07 -2.59 -15.30
C PRO A 316 1.89 -2.62 -14.32
N PHE A 317 1.70 -1.58 -13.50
CA PHE A 317 0.56 -1.52 -12.59
C PHE A 317 -0.77 -1.50 -13.34
N ILE A 318 -0.92 -0.61 -14.32
CA ILE A 318 -2.15 -0.49 -15.14
C ILE A 318 -2.52 -1.84 -15.76
N ARG A 319 -1.54 -2.54 -16.36
CA ARG A 319 -1.77 -3.86 -16.95
C ARG A 319 -2.26 -4.87 -15.91
N LYS A 320 -1.67 -4.88 -14.71
CA LYS A 320 -2.07 -5.81 -13.64
C LYS A 320 -3.44 -5.49 -13.06
N PHE A 321 -3.78 -4.22 -12.92
CA PHE A 321 -5.17 -3.84 -12.61
C PHE A 321 -6.13 -4.30 -13.71
N GLY A 322 -5.80 -4.06 -14.98
CA GLY A 322 -6.58 -4.51 -16.14
C GLY A 322 -6.88 -6.02 -16.10
N GLU A 323 -5.85 -6.83 -15.85
CA GLU A 323 -5.99 -8.29 -15.69
C GLU A 323 -7.02 -8.66 -14.59
N ILE A 324 -7.04 -7.93 -13.46
CA ILE A 324 -7.97 -8.19 -12.35
C ILE A 324 -9.38 -7.69 -12.66
N ILE A 325 -9.53 -6.46 -13.14
CA ILE A 325 -10.83 -5.81 -13.31
C ILE A 325 -11.57 -6.27 -14.56
N ASN A 326 -10.97 -7.10 -15.41
CA ASN A 326 -11.65 -7.69 -16.56
C ASN A 326 -12.67 -8.77 -16.19
N PHE A 327 -12.62 -9.31 -14.97
CA PHE A 327 -13.54 -10.34 -14.52
C PHE A 327 -14.82 -9.75 -13.91
N LYS A 328 -16.00 -10.13 -14.42
CA LYS A 328 -17.30 -9.64 -13.93
C LYS A 328 -17.54 -9.91 -12.43
N LYS A 329 -16.99 -11.02 -11.90
CA LYS A 329 -17.04 -11.32 -10.45
C LYS A 329 -16.39 -10.24 -9.58
N ASN A 330 -15.49 -9.43 -10.14
CA ASN A 330 -14.78 -8.35 -9.43
C ASN A 330 -15.51 -7.00 -9.49
N ASN A 331 -16.81 -6.97 -9.85
CA ASN A 331 -17.57 -5.73 -10.04
C ASN A 331 -17.70 -4.86 -8.78
N GLU A 332 -17.67 -5.47 -7.60
CA GLU A 332 -17.76 -4.76 -6.32
C GLU A 332 -16.40 -4.32 -5.77
N LYS A 333 -15.29 -4.64 -6.45
CA LYS A 333 -13.93 -4.33 -6.01
C LYS A 333 -13.45 -3.03 -6.64
N HIS A 334 -12.80 -2.21 -5.82
CA HIS A 334 -12.19 -0.97 -6.22
C HIS A 334 -10.71 -0.99 -5.83
N PHE A 335 -9.85 -0.72 -6.81
CA PHE A 335 -8.41 -0.56 -6.61
C PHE A 335 -8.06 0.91 -6.82
N PHE A 336 -7.60 1.58 -5.78
CA PHE A 336 -7.21 2.98 -5.83
C PHE A 336 -5.70 3.06 -5.87
N PHE A 337 -5.14 3.47 -7.00
CA PHE A 337 -3.69 3.62 -7.17
C PHE A 337 -3.35 5.11 -7.24
N VAL A 338 -2.44 5.55 -6.38
CA VAL A 338 -1.97 6.94 -6.35
C VAL A 338 -0.46 6.92 -6.40
N ASN A 339 0.09 7.58 -7.42
CA ASN A 339 1.51 7.62 -7.72
C ASN A 339 2.03 9.05 -7.69
N ILE A 340 3.35 9.22 -7.67
CA ILE A 340 3.97 10.55 -7.72
C ILE A 340 3.63 11.30 -9.01
N ALA A 341 3.47 12.62 -8.91
CA ALA A 341 3.00 13.46 -10.00
C ALA A 341 3.93 13.47 -11.22
N GLU A 342 5.26 13.37 -11.01
CA GLU A 342 6.26 13.29 -12.09
C GLU A 342 5.94 12.19 -13.12
N PHE A 343 5.42 11.04 -12.67
CA PHE A 343 5.11 9.91 -13.55
C PHE A 343 3.62 9.73 -13.83
N SER A 344 2.74 10.45 -13.10
CA SER A 344 1.28 10.30 -13.20
C SER A 344 0.84 8.83 -13.05
N GLY A 345 -0.30 8.47 -13.63
CA GLY A 345 -0.84 7.12 -13.61
C GLY A 345 -1.80 6.82 -12.47
N SER A 346 -2.01 7.78 -11.56
CA SER A 346 -3.01 7.66 -10.50
C SER A 346 -4.40 7.43 -11.10
N GLY A 347 -5.16 6.48 -10.56
CA GLY A 347 -6.47 6.09 -11.10
C GLY A 347 -7.27 5.15 -10.17
N MET A 348 -8.59 5.11 -10.37
CA MET A 348 -9.47 4.13 -9.73
C MET A 348 -9.79 3.01 -10.72
N PHE A 349 -9.34 1.80 -10.45
CA PHE A 349 -9.53 0.66 -11.34
C PHE A 349 -10.67 -0.23 -10.82
N ARG A 350 -11.67 -0.46 -11.66
CA ARG A 350 -12.83 -1.32 -11.37
C ARG A 350 -13.48 -1.86 -12.64
N TYR A 351 -14.27 -2.92 -12.50
CA TYR A 351 -14.91 -3.59 -13.65
C TYR A 351 -15.75 -2.66 -14.53
N LYS A 352 -16.47 -1.71 -13.92
CA LYS A 352 -17.38 -0.80 -14.63
C LYS A 352 -16.68 0.08 -15.67
N ASN A 353 -15.43 0.44 -15.43
CA ASN A 353 -14.62 1.33 -16.28
C ASN A 353 -13.38 0.62 -16.80
N ARG A 354 -13.42 -0.73 -16.89
CA ARG A 354 -12.30 -1.55 -17.40
C ARG A 354 -11.85 -1.17 -18.81
N THR A 355 -12.75 -0.60 -19.62
CA THR A 355 -12.46 -0.09 -20.97
C THR A 355 -11.55 1.14 -20.97
N ASP A 356 -11.51 1.87 -19.85
CA ASP A 356 -10.82 3.17 -19.77
C ASP A 356 -9.33 3.01 -19.40
N TYR A 357 -8.90 1.80 -19.05
CA TYR A 357 -7.58 1.53 -18.50
C TYR A 357 -6.68 0.74 -19.46
N GLU A 358 -6.88 0.88 -20.77
CA GLU A 358 -5.88 0.44 -21.74
C GLU A 358 -4.58 1.26 -21.56
N PRO A 359 -3.39 0.63 -21.53
CA PRO A 359 -2.14 1.36 -21.39
C PRO A 359 -1.97 2.41 -22.49
N GLY A 360 -1.96 3.70 -22.10
CA GLY A 360 -1.71 4.84 -22.99
C GLY A 360 -2.93 5.62 -23.46
N THR A 361 -4.16 5.26 -23.05
CA THR A 361 -5.39 5.91 -23.56
C THR A 361 -5.94 7.00 -22.65
N THR A 362 -5.77 6.90 -21.32
CA THR A 362 -6.44 7.79 -20.37
C THR A 362 -5.70 7.87 -19.03
N THR A 363 -5.30 9.08 -18.60
CA THR A 363 -4.73 9.33 -17.27
C THR A 363 -5.60 10.32 -16.52
N PHE A 364 -5.97 10.01 -15.27
CA PHE A 364 -6.85 10.87 -14.47
C PHE A 364 -6.22 12.23 -14.17
N PHE A 365 -4.92 12.23 -13.86
CA PHE A 365 -4.12 13.45 -13.84
C PHE A 365 -3.44 13.65 -15.19
N SER A 366 -3.40 14.89 -15.66
CA SER A 366 -2.48 15.24 -16.74
C SER A 366 -1.03 15.03 -16.30
N ARG A 367 -0.13 14.82 -17.26
CA ARG A 367 1.28 14.53 -16.98
C ARG A 367 1.89 15.68 -16.15
N LYS A 368 2.58 15.35 -15.06
CA LYS A 368 3.17 16.33 -14.12
C LYS A 368 2.17 17.29 -13.45
N GLN A 369 0.89 16.94 -13.39
CA GLN A 369 -0.07 17.71 -12.62
C GLN A 369 0.04 17.40 -11.14
N GLU A 370 0.16 18.42 -10.29
CA GLU A 370 0.10 18.26 -8.84
C GLU A 370 -1.23 18.70 -8.28
N GLY A 371 -1.51 18.27 -7.05
CA GLY A 371 -2.64 18.71 -6.24
C GLY A 371 -3.58 17.56 -5.92
N ILE A 372 -4.75 17.92 -5.43
CA ILE A 372 -5.76 16.97 -4.98
C ILE A 372 -6.99 17.09 -5.89
N LEU A 373 -7.39 15.99 -6.51
CA LEU A 373 -8.53 15.95 -7.45
C LEU A 373 -9.60 14.95 -7.00
N PRO A 374 -10.89 15.30 -7.15
CA PRO A 374 -12.00 14.40 -6.83
C PRO A 374 -12.26 13.36 -7.93
N ILE A 375 -12.59 12.14 -7.53
CA ILE A 375 -13.07 11.05 -8.39
C ILE A 375 -14.50 10.70 -7.98
N GLU A 376 -15.37 10.57 -8.97
CA GLU A 376 -16.72 10.05 -8.79
C GLU A 376 -16.72 8.52 -8.75
N LEU A 377 -17.37 7.97 -7.73
CA LEU A 377 -17.50 6.53 -7.50
C LEU A 377 -18.61 5.88 -8.30
#